data_AF-D6BSS7-F1
#
_entry.id   AF-D6BSS7-F1
#
_cell.length_a   1.000
_cell.length_b   1.000
_cell.length_c   1.000
_cell.angle_alpha   90.00
_cell.angle_beta   90.00
_cell.angle_gamma   90.00
#
_symmetry.space_group_name_H-M   'P 1'
#
loop_
_entity.id
_entity.type
_entity.pdbx_description
1 polymer ?
#
loop_
_entity_poly.entity_id
_entity_poly.type
_entity_poly.pdbx_seq_one_letter_code
_entity_poly.pdbx_strand_id
1 'polypeptide(L)'
;NGTVFREPIICKNVPRLVPGWTKPICIGRHAFGDQYRATDAVIKGAGKLKLVFVPEGKDETTELEVYNFTGAGGVALSMYNTDE
;
A
#
# COMPACT_ATOMS: atom_id res chain seq x y z
N ASN A 1 4.33 -12.39 -8.19
CA ASN A 1 4.67 -11.74 -6.90
C ASN A 1 6.06 -12.18 -6.51
N GLY A 2 6.92 -11.26 -6.08
CA GLY A 2 8.30 -11.58 -5.75
C GLY A 2 8.90 -10.55 -4.80
N THR A 3 10.03 -10.90 -4.21
CA THR A 3 10.76 -10.02 -3.30
C THR A 3 11.88 -9.33 -4.04
N VAL A 4 11.89 -7.99 -4.01
CA VAL A 4 12.99 -7.19 -4.55
C VAL A 4 14.05 -7.06 -3.49
N PHE A 5 15.24 -7.60 -3.74
CA PHE A 5 16.39 -7.45 -2.87
C PHE A 5 17.28 -6.30 -3.34
N ARG A 6 17.69 -5.46 -2.40
CA ARG A 6 18.68 -4.40 -2.64
C ARG A 6 19.75 -4.45 -1.56
N GLU A 7 21.00 -4.55 -2.00
CA GLU A 7 22.19 -4.52 -1.16
C GLU A 7 23.20 -3.51 -1.77
N PRO A 8 23.91 -2.71 -0.95
CA PRO A 8 24.90 -1.78 -1.46
C PRO A 8 26.17 -2.49 -1.96
N ILE A 9 26.75 -1.99 -3.05
CA ILE A 9 28.14 -2.30 -3.43
C ILE A 9 29.07 -1.43 -2.57
N ILE A 10 29.97 -2.06 -1.81
CA ILE A 10 30.85 -1.36 -0.88
C ILE A 10 32.18 -0.98 -1.55
N CYS A 11 32.40 0.33 -1.71
CA CYS A 11 33.68 0.88 -2.17
C CYS A 11 34.52 1.36 -0.98
N LYS A 12 35.78 0.94 -0.89
CA LYS A 12 36.68 1.28 0.24
C LYS A 12 36.95 2.78 0.40
N ASN A 13 36.92 3.52 -0.71
CA ASN A 13 37.23 4.95 -0.77
C ASN A 13 35.98 5.86 -0.69
N VAL A 14 34.78 5.30 -0.52
CA VAL A 14 33.54 6.07 -0.44
C VAL A 14 33.03 6.04 1.02
N PRO A 15 32.95 7.19 1.71
CA PRO A 15 32.40 7.23 3.07
C PRO A 15 30.90 6.95 3.06
N ARG A 16 30.42 6.28 4.11
CA ARG A 16 29.00 5.94 4.31
C ARG A 16 28.31 7.02 5.14
N LEU A 17 27.00 7.18 4.95
CA LEU A 17 26.18 8.13 5.72
C LEU A 17 26.20 7.82 7.22
N VAL A 18 26.16 6.53 7.57
CA VAL A 18 26.30 6.05 8.95
C VAL A 18 27.65 5.32 9.07
N PRO A 19 28.66 5.91 9.71
CA PRO A 19 30.01 5.34 9.73
C PRO A 19 30.10 3.96 10.40
N GLY A 20 29.25 3.72 11.41
CA GLY A 20 29.20 2.46 12.17
C GLY A 20 28.65 1.26 11.39
N TRP A 21 28.03 1.48 10.23
CA TRP A 21 27.61 0.38 9.36
C TRP A 21 28.80 -0.16 8.59
N THR A 22 29.48 -1.13 9.20
CA THR A 22 30.68 -1.78 8.65
C THR A 22 30.37 -3.02 7.79
N LYS A 23 29.13 -3.50 7.83
CA LYS A 23 28.63 -4.62 7.01
C LYS A 23 27.46 -4.14 6.13
N PRO A 24 27.23 -4.76 4.95
CA PRO A 24 26.06 -4.47 4.13
C PRO A 24 24.75 -4.76 4.86
N ILE A 25 23.70 -4.03 4.47
CA ILE A 25 22.32 -4.29 4.86
C ILE A 25 21.57 -4.59 3.57
N CYS A 26 20.95 -5.77 3.50
CA CYS A 26 20.09 -6.16 2.39
C CYS A 26 18.63 -5.93 2.77
N ILE A 27 17.90 -5.20 1.92
CA ILE A 27 16.46 -4.96 2.09
C ILE A 27 15.71 -5.88 1.15
N GLY A 28 14.85 -6.75 1.70
CA GLY A 28 13.82 -7.45 0.95
C GLY A 28 12.53 -6.64 0.97
N ARG A 29 12.11 -6.13 -0.20
CA ARG A 29 10.84 -5.43 -0.36
C ARG A 29 9.80 -6.38 -0.95
N HIS A 30 8.66 -6.53 -0.28
CA HIS A 30 7.47 -7.14 -0.87
C HIS A 30 6.97 -6.23 -2.01
N ALA A 31 7.12 -6.66 -3.26
CA ALA A 31 6.84 -5.84 -4.43
C ALA A 31 5.48 -6.16 -5.05
N PHE A 32 4.44 -6.21 -4.22
CA PHE A 32 3.07 -6.48 -4.65
C PHE A 32 2.04 -5.84 -3.72
N GLY A 33 0.89 -5.46 -4.28
CA GLY A 33 -0.25 -4.93 -3.53
C GLY A 33 -0.04 -3.52 -2.97
N ASP A 34 -0.72 -3.28 -1.87
CA ASP A 34 -0.70 -2.06 -1.05
C ASP A 34 -0.89 -0.80 -1.91
N GLN A 35 -0.21 0.31 -1.56
CA GLN A 35 -0.36 1.58 -2.26
C GLN A 35 0.05 1.51 -3.74
N TYR A 36 0.86 0.52 -4.13
CA TYR A 36 1.36 0.39 -5.50
C TYR A 36 0.34 -0.24 -6.46
N ARG A 37 -0.74 -0.82 -5.93
CA ARG A 37 -1.89 -1.34 -6.69
C ARG A 37 -3.21 -0.87 -6.11
N ALA A 38 -3.19 0.26 -5.43
CA ALA A 38 -4.38 0.87 -4.89
C ALA A 38 -5.21 1.54 -5.99
N THR A 39 -6.49 1.72 -5.70
CA THR A 39 -7.39 2.57 -6.49
C THR A 39 -7.71 3.80 -5.66
N ASP A 40 -7.51 4.97 -6.24
CA ASP A 40 -7.80 6.25 -5.60
C ASP A 40 -8.87 7.04 -6.37
N ALA A 41 -9.55 7.93 -5.64
CA ALA A 41 -10.56 8.80 -6.22
C ALA A 41 -10.63 10.15 -5.49
N VAL A 42 -10.87 11.20 -6.26
CA VAL A 42 -11.30 12.50 -5.72
C VAL A 42 -12.82 12.46 -5.55
N ILE A 43 -13.30 12.64 -4.33
CA ILE A 43 -14.72 12.69 -4.01
C ILE A 43 -15.18 14.14 -4.10
N LYS A 44 -16.24 14.39 -4.85
CA LYS A 44 -16.81 15.74 -5.05
C LYS A 44 -18.17 15.81 -4.34
N GLY A 45 -18.24 16.61 -3.28
CA GLY A 45 -19.45 16.82 -2.49
C GLY A 45 -19.68 15.80 -1.37
N ALA A 46 -20.84 15.91 -0.75
CA ALA A 46 -21.27 15.07 0.36
C ALA A 46 -21.75 13.69 -0.11
N GLY A 47 -21.53 12.66 0.69
CA GLY A 47 -21.95 11.28 0.41
C GLY A 47 -21.28 10.25 1.30
N LYS A 48 -21.86 9.04 1.35
CA LYS A 48 -21.29 7.91 2.09
C LYS A 48 -20.37 7.10 1.20
N LEU A 49 -19.12 6.95 1.64
CA LEU A 49 -18.16 6.02 1.08
C LEU A 49 -18.27 4.68 1.79
N LYS A 50 -18.46 3.62 1.02
CA LYS A 50 -18.49 2.24 1.50
C LYS A 50 -17.45 1.39 0.77
N LEU A 51 -16.92 0.39 1.48
CA LEU A 51 -16.20 -0.73 0.88
C LEU A 51 -17.16 -1.92 0.83
N VAL A 52 -17.31 -2.52 -0.35
CA VAL A 52 -18.24 -3.62 -0.58
C VAL A 52 -17.45 -4.83 -1.08
N PHE A 53 -17.59 -5.96 -0.39
CA PHE A 53 -17.03 -7.25 -0.81
C PHE A 53 -18.17 -8.20 -1.19
N VAL A 54 -18.16 -8.61 -2.45
CA VAL A 54 -19.13 -9.56 -3.02
C VAL A 54 -18.42 -10.90 -3.20
N PRO A 55 -18.65 -11.89 -2.33
CA PRO A 55 -18.05 -13.21 -2.47
C PRO A 55 -18.61 -13.94 -3.70
N GLU A 56 -17.75 -14.68 -4.39
CA GLU A 56 -18.20 -15.53 -5.49
C GLU A 56 -18.98 -16.75 -4.94
N GLY A 57 -20.13 -17.04 -5.54
CA GLY A 57 -20.95 -18.22 -5.19
C GLY A 57 -21.60 -18.19 -3.81
N LYS A 58 -21.65 -17.03 -3.15
CA LYS A 58 -22.36 -16.82 -1.88
C LYS A 58 -23.23 -15.57 -1.98
N ASP A 59 -24.40 -15.60 -1.34
CA ASP A 59 -25.35 -14.49 -1.43
C ASP A 59 -25.07 -13.36 -0.42
N GLU A 60 -24.21 -13.62 0.58
CA GLU A 60 -23.96 -12.66 1.65
C GLU A 60 -22.84 -11.68 1.27
N THR A 61 -23.23 -10.47 0.90
CA THR A 61 -22.32 -9.34 0.66
C THR A 61 -21.91 -8.67 1.97
N THR A 62 -20.63 -8.33 2.11
CA THR A 62 -20.16 -7.52 3.23
C THR A 62 -20.07 -6.05 2.82
N GLU A 63 -20.76 -5.17 3.54
CA GLU A 63 -20.66 -3.71 3.36
C GLU A 63 -20.05 -3.06 4.61
N LEU A 64 -19.00 -2.26 4.41
CA LEU A 64 -18.35 -1.49 5.47
C LEU A 64 -18.45 -0.01 5.14
N GLU A 65 -19.10 0.78 6.00
CA GLU A 65 -19.06 2.24 5.89
C GLU A 65 -17.65 2.72 6.26
N VAL A 66 -16.97 3.36 5.31
CA VAL A 66 -15.62 3.90 5.51
C VAL A 66 -15.72 5.31 6.11
N TYR A 67 -16.52 6.16 5.48
CA TYR A 67 -16.70 7.54 5.92
C TYR A 67 -17.95 8.17 5.30
N ASN A 68 -18.54 9.13 6.01
CA ASN A 68 -19.61 9.99 5.49
C ASN A 68 -19.06 11.40 5.23
N PHE A 69 -18.83 11.75 3.96
CA PHE A 69 -18.44 13.10 3.56
C PHE A 69 -19.64 14.05 3.73
N THR A 70 -19.46 15.12 4.50
CA THR A 70 -20.52 16.13 4.74
C THR A 70 -20.25 17.47 4.07
N GLY A 71 -19.03 17.69 3.57
CA GLY A 71 -18.57 18.95 3.00
C GLY A 71 -18.39 18.94 1.49
N ALA A 72 -17.50 19.80 0.99
CA ALA A 72 -17.26 20.00 -0.44
C ALA A 72 -16.62 18.79 -1.16
N GLY A 73 -16.15 17.78 -0.43
CA GLY A 73 -15.52 16.58 -0.98
C GLY A 73 -14.29 16.15 -0.20
N GLY A 74 -13.41 15.38 -0.85
CA GLY A 74 -12.17 14.87 -0.29
C GLY A 74 -11.48 13.89 -1.24
N VAL A 75 -10.72 12.95 -0.69
CA VAL A 75 -10.08 11.87 -1.44
C VAL A 75 -10.32 10.54 -0.73
N ALA A 76 -10.32 9.46 -1.50
CA ALA A 76 -10.43 8.10 -1.02
C ALA A 76 -9.36 7.23 -1.67
N LEU A 77 -8.91 6.22 -0.94
CA LEU A 77 -7.93 5.23 -1.38
C LEU A 77 -8.38 3.86 -0.88
N SER A 78 -8.37 2.86 -1.75
CA SER A 78 -8.55 1.46 -1.38
C SER A 78 -7.35 0.65 -1.86
N MET A 79 -6.84 -0.23 -1.00
CA MET A 79 -5.68 -1.08 -1.30
C MET A 79 -5.94 -2.52 -0.83
N TYR A 80 -5.17 -3.46 -1.37
CA TYR A 80 -5.32 -4.88 -1.06
C TYR A 80 -3.97 -5.59 -1.09
N ASN A 81 -3.94 -6.77 -0.49
CA ASN A 81 -2.86 -7.75 -0.65
C ASN A 81 -3.45 -9.16 -0.63
N THR A 82 -2.64 -10.19 -0.86
CA THR A 82 -3.07 -11.59 -0.94
C THR A 82 -2.22 -12.48 -0.03
N ASP A 83 -2.78 -13.60 0.41
CA ASP A 83 -2.05 -14.57 1.24
C ASP A 83 -0.98 -15.35 0.46
N GLU A 84 -1.15 -15.46 -0.86
CA GLU A 84 -0.19 -16.07 -1.81
C GLU A 84 1.05 -15.20 -2.08
#